data_AF-A0A511XD29-F1
#
_entry.id   AF-A0A511XD29-F1
#
_cell.length_a   1.000
_cell.length_b   1.000
_cell.length_c   1.000
_cell.angle_alpha   90.00
_cell.angle_beta   90.00
_cell.angle_gamma   90.00
#
_symmetry.space_group_name_H-M   'P 1'
#
loop_
_entity.id
_entity.type
_entity.pdbx_description
1 polymer ?
#
loop_
_entity_poly.entity_id
_entity_poly.type
_entity_poly.pdbx_seq_one_letter_code
_entity_poly.pdbx_strand_id
1 'polypeptide(L)' 'MPSLKKRGRPTCVCMRSPVPRLILLSDARSPDGEPRAALLMPGSRLPVVFPSIAAASAAAREARA' A
#
# COMPACT_ATOMS: atom_id res chain seq x y z
N MET A 1 -16.15 11.55 -22.94
CA MET A 1 -15.20 11.52 -21.82
C MET A 1 -15.67 10.50 -20.78
N PRO A 2 -15.05 9.32 -20.63
CA PRO A 2 -15.52 8.34 -19.66
C PRO A 2 -15.20 8.80 -18.23
N SER A 3 -16.24 8.79 -17.40
CA SER A 3 -16.29 9.29 -16.02
C SER A 3 -15.39 8.53 -15.06
N LEU A 4 -14.70 9.27 -14.18
CA LEU A 4 -13.93 8.82 -13.01
C LEU A 4 -14.79 8.21 -11.88
N LYS A 5 -15.93 7.58 -12.20
CA LYS A 5 -16.79 6.93 -11.20
C LYS A 5 -16.24 5.53 -10.92
N LYS A 6 -15.78 5.31 -9.68
CA LYS A 6 -15.19 4.06 -9.12
C LYS A 6 -13.65 3.98 -9.08
N ARG A 7 -12.95 5.04 -8.68
CA ARG A 7 -11.72 4.78 -7.92
C ARG A 7 -12.16 4.46 -6.50
N GLY A 8 -12.09 3.18 -6.12
CA GLY A 8 -12.38 2.73 -4.76
C GLY A 8 -11.72 3.71 -3.79
N ARG A 9 -12.51 4.27 -2.86
CA ARG A 9 -11.95 5.12 -1.81
C ARG A 9 -10.80 4.32 -1.20
N PRO A 10 -9.58 4.88 -1.08
CA PRO A 10 -8.52 4.17 -0.37
C PRO A 10 -9.10 3.84 1.00
N THR A 11 -9.26 2.54 1.28
CA THR A 11 -9.82 2.08 2.54
C THR A 11 -8.89 2.62 3.60
N CYS A 12 -9.35 3.62 4.36
CA CYS A 12 -8.60 4.18 5.47
C CYS A 12 -8.54 3.09 6.54
N VAL A 13 -7.50 2.24 6.48
CA VAL A 13 -7.31 1.18 7.46
C VAL A 13 -6.55 1.79 8.63
N CYS A 14 -7.28 2.29 9.63
CA CYS A 14 -6.67 2.65 10.90
C CYS A 14 -6.19 1.37 11.58
N MET A 15 -4.89 1.09 11.47
CA MET A 15 -4.29 -0.07 12.10
C MET A 15 -3.96 0.24 13.57
N ARG A 16 -4.58 -0.50 14.51
CA ARG A 16 -4.31 -0.39 15.96
C ARG A 16 -3.09 -1.18 16.42
N SER A 17 -2.46 -1.96 15.55
CA SER A 17 -1.29 -2.75 15.91
C SER A 17 -0.02 -1.93 15.64
N PRO A 18 0.99 -2.01 16.52
CA PRO A 18 2.20 -1.20 16.44
C PRO A 18 3.18 -1.67 15.36
N VAL A 19 2.82 -2.68 14.55
CA VAL A 19 3.71 -3.30 13.59
C VAL A 19 3.36 -2.87 12.15
N PRO A 20 4.31 -2.40 11.34
CA PRO A 20 4.10 -2.14 9.93
C PRO A 20 3.62 -3.39 9.18
N ARG A 21 2.59 -3.23 8.34
CA ARG A 21 2.05 -4.30 7.49
C ARG A 21 2.34 -4.08 6.02
N LEU A 22 2.91 -5.09 5.39
CA LEU A 22 3.01 -5.16 3.94
C LEU A 22 1.63 -5.56 3.38
N ILE A 23 1.13 -4.79 2.42
CA ILE A 23 -0.15 -5.05 1.75
C ILE A 23 0.05 -5.02 0.23
N LEU A 24 -0.76 -5.79 -0.49
CA LEU A 24 -0.82 -5.75 -1.95
C LEU A 24 -2.09 -5.01 -2.37
N LEU A 25 -1.93 -4.01 -3.23
CA LEU A 25 -3.03 -3.21 -3.74
C LEU A 25 -3.44 -3.73 -5.12
N SER A 26 -4.53 -4.49 -5.18
CA SER A 26 -5.09 -5.04 -6.42
C SER A 26 -5.52 -3.97 -7.42
N ASP A 27 -5.93 -2.80 -6.93
CA ASP A 27 -6.44 -1.68 -7.71
C ASP A 27 -5.31 -0.77 -8.25
N ALA A 28 -4.14 -0.82 -7.60
CA ALA A 28 -2.95 -0.10 -8.02
C ALA A 28 -2.02 -1.08 -8.72
N ARG A 29 -2.34 -1.45 -9.95
CA ARG A 29 -1.46 -2.30 -10.76
C ARG A 29 -0.31 -1.49 -11.36
N SER A 30 0.85 -2.10 -11.43
CA SER A 30 1.96 -1.60 -12.24
C SER A 30 1.63 -1.73 -13.74
N PRO A 31 2.39 -1.05 -14.62
CA PRO A 31 2.17 -1.10 -16.07
C PRO A 31 2.17 -2.53 -16.63
N ASP A 32 2.96 -3.41 -16.01
CA ASP A 32 3.09 -4.83 -16.36
C ASP A 32 1.92 -5.70 -15.83
N GLY A 33 0.92 -5.10 -15.18
CA GLY A 33 -0.26 -5.79 -14.65
C GLY A 33 -0.11 -6.36 -13.24
N GLU A 34 1.11 -6.36 -12.68
CA GLU A 34 1.39 -6.84 -11.32
C GLU A 34 0.78 -5.92 -10.23
N PRO A 35 0.25 -6.46 -9.12
CA PRO A 35 -0.25 -5.65 -8.01
C PRO A 35 0.89 -4.89 -7.33
N ARG A 36 0.69 -3.60 -7.01
CA ARG A 36 1.70 -2.83 -6.28
C ARG A 36 1.74 -3.20 -4.81
N ALA A 37 2.95 -3.31 -4.28
CA ALA A 37 3.18 -3.44 -2.86
C ALA A 37 3.07 -2.07 -2.19
N ALA A 38 2.49 -2.06 -0.99
CA ALA A 38 2.43 -0.89 -0.15
C ALA A 38 2.69 -1.26 1.31
N LEU A 39 3.15 -0.29 2.10
CA LEU A 39 3.37 -0.43 3.53
C LEU A 39 2.35 0.40 4.29
N LEU A 40 1.59 -0.26 5.17
CA LEU A 40 0.70 0.42 6.10
C LEU A 40 1.43 0.61 7.44
N MET A 41 1.73 1.87 7.75
CA MET A 41 2.39 2.25 9.00
C MET A 41 1.37 2.43 10.13
N PRO A 42 1.72 2.09 11.39
CA PRO A 42 0.89 2.39 12.55
C PRO A 42 0.58 3.90 12.62
N GLY A 43 -0.67 4.24 12.95
CA GLY A 43 -1.12 5.64 13.02
C GLY A 43 -1.32 6.35 11.68
N SER A 44 -0.88 5.76 10.56
CA SER A 44 -1.11 6.31 9.22
C SER A 44 -2.46 5.87 8.67
N ARG A 45 -3.19 6.82 8.05
CA ARG A 45 -4.49 6.53 7.42
C ARG A 45 -4.36 5.91 6.03
N LEU A 46 -3.26 6.18 5.35
CA LEU A 46 -3.03 5.75 3.97
C LEU A 46 -1.75 4.91 3.90
N PRO A 47 -1.74 3.86 3.07
CA PRO A 47 -0.55 3.06 2.85
C PRO A 47 0.43 3.78 1.90
N VAL A 48 1.72 3.61 2.16
CA VAL A 48 2.81 4.13 1.31
C VAL A 48 3.07 3.13 0.20
N VAL A 49 2.91 3.54 -1.05
CA VAL A 49 3.06 2.67 -2.22
C VAL A 49 4.51 2.63 -2.69
N PHE A 50 4.99 1.44 -3.02
CA PHE A 50 6.35 1.21 -3.50
C PHE A 50 6.35 0.73 -4.96
N PRO A 51 7.45 0.96 -5.71
CA PRO A 51 7.56 0.51 -7.10
C PRO A 51 7.68 -1.01 -7.24
N SER A 52 8.16 -1.71 -6.20
CA SER A 52 8.34 -3.16 -6.20
C SER A 52 8.11 -3.76 -4.81
N ILE A 53 7.85 -5.07 -4.77
CA ILE A 53 7.75 -5.83 -3.51
C ILE A 53 9.08 -5.79 -2.74
N ALA A 54 10.22 -5.82 -3.44
CA ALA A 54 11.54 -5.74 -2.82
C ALA A 54 11.77 -4.40 -2.10
N ALA A 55 11.35 -3.29 -2.71
CA ALA A 55 11.43 -1.97 -2.07
C ALA A 55 10.50 -1.89 -0.84
N ALA A 56 9.27 -2.41 -0.95
CA ALA A 56 8.35 -2.45 0.18
C ALA A 56 8.85 -3.33 1.33
N SER A 57 9.50 -4.47 1.02
CA SER A 57 10.01 -5.39 2.03
C SER A 57 11.26 -4.85 2.74
N ALA A 58 12.13 -4.14 2.03
CA ALA A 58 13.24 -3.41 2.63
C ALA A 58 12.73 -2.34 3.61
N ALA A 59 11.80 -1.49 3.18
CA ALA A 59 11.18 -0.48 4.04
C ALA A 59 10.45 -1.09 5.24
N ALA A 60 9.79 -2.25 5.07
CA ALA A 60 9.14 -2.97 6.17
C ALA A 60 10.13 -3.49 7.22
N ARG A 61 11.35 -3.86 6.80
CA ARG A 61 12.43 -4.29 7.71
C ARG A 61 13.00 -3.11 8.47
N GLU A 62 13.27 -2.00 7.80
CA GLU A 62 13.74 -0.76 8.43
C GLU A 62 12.73 -0.22 9.44
N ALA A 63 11.45 -0.22 9.10
CA ALA A 63 10.38 0.27 9.98
C ALA A 63 10.11 -0.62 11.22
N ARG A 64 10.72 -1.82 11.29
CA ARG A 64 10.63 -2.73 12.45
C ARG A 64 11.86 -2.67 13.35
N ALA A 65 12.97 -2.13 12.85
CA ALA A 65 14.21 -1.94 13.60
C ALA A 65 14.07 -0.75 14.55
#